data_AF-A0A7X6NUC9-F1
#
_entry.id   AF-A0A7X6NUC9-F1
#
_cell.length_a   1.000
_cell.length_b   1.000
_cell.length_c   1.000
_cell.angle_alpha   90.00
_cell.angle_beta   90.00
_cell.angle_gamma   90.00
#
_symmetry.space_group_name_H-M   'P 1'
#
loop_
_entity.id
_entity.type
_entity.pdbx_description
1 polymer ?
#
loop_
_entity_poly.entity_id
_entity_poly.type
_entity_poly.pdbx_seq_one_letter_code
_entity_poly.pdbx_strand_id
1 'polypeptide(L)'
;MSEEGQPRASTRVVRQARIIELIQRHQIGSQAELADLLAAGGISVSQGTLSKDLLEIGAVRVRNAAGALVYAPPAAEIASD
;
A
#
# COMPACT_ATOMS: atom_id res chain seq x y z
N MET A 1 -3.31 -16.89 31.24
CA MET A 1 -2.63 -16.55 29.98
C MET A 1 -3.54 -16.95 28.83
N SER A 2 -4.35 -16.04 28.30
CA SER A 2 -5.10 -16.20 27.03
C SER A 2 -5.80 -14.87 26.74
N GLU A 3 -5.17 -14.00 25.95
CA GLU A 3 -5.86 -12.93 25.16
C GLU A 3 -4.96 -12.09 24.21
N GLU A 4 -3.70 -12.46 23.94
CA GLU A 4 -2.80 -11.59 23.13
C GLU A 4 -2.70 -11.95 21.64
N GLY A 5 -3.83 -12.26 20.99
CA GLY A 5 -3.87 -12.60 19.57
C GLY A 5 -4.20 -11.46 18.60
N GLN A 6 -4.86 -10.38 19.05
CA GLN A 6 -5.72 -9.58 18.13
C GLN A 6 -5.35 -8.11 17.81
N PRO A 7 -4.44 -7.38 18.49
CA PRO A 7 -4.21 -5.96 18.13
C PRO A 7 -3.39 -5.78 16.84
N ARG A 8 -2.31 -6.56 16.66
CA ARG A 8 -1.37 -6.35 15.55
C ARG A 8 -1.96 -6.71 14.18
N ALA A 9 -2.78 -7.77 14.12
CA ALA A 9 -3.46 -8.16 12.90
C ALA A 9 -4.45 -7.08 12.44
N SER A 10 -5.19 -6.48 13.39
CA SER A 10 -6.11 -5.37 13.09
C SER A 10 -5.36 -4.15 12.54
N THR A 11 -4.27 -3.72 13.18
CA THR A 11 -3.46 -2.58 12.70
C THR A 11 -2.89 -2.81 11.31
N ARG A 12 -2.48 -4.04 11.01
CA ARG A 12 -2.01 -4.42 9.66
C ARG A 12 -3.13 -4.34 8.63
N VAL A 13 -4.29 -4.92 8.90
CA VAL A 13 -5.43 -4.91 7.96
C VAL A 13 -5.88 -3.48 7.66
N VAL A 14 -6.01 -2.64 8.69
CA VAL A 14 -6.34 -1.21 8.54
C VAL A 14 -5.31 -0.50 7.67
N ARG A 15 -4.02 -0.73 7.91
CA ARG A 15 -2.95 -0.12 7.12
C ARG A 15 -2.94 -0.61 5.67
N GLN A 16 -3.14 -1.91 5.43
CA GLN A 16 -3.17 -2.46 4.07
C GLN A 16 -4.37 -1.93 3.28
N ALA A 17 -5.55 -1.81 3.90
CA ALA A 17 -6.71 -1.17 3.29
C ALA A 17 -6.40 0.30 2.91
N ARG A 18 -5.73 1.04 3.80
CA ARG A 18 -5.33 2.43 3.53
C ARG A 18 -4.30 2.53 2.40
N ILE A 19 -3.33 1.61 2.33
CA ILE A 19 -2.35 1.54 1.22
C ILE A 19 -3.08 1.36 -0.11
N ILE A 20 -4.01 0.40 -0.20
CA ILE A 20 -4.79 0.14 -1.42
C ILE A 20 -5.56 1.38 -1.87
N GLU A 21 -6.24 2.05 -0.94
CA GLU A 21 -6.99 3.27 -1.23
C GLU A 21 -6.05 4.37 -1.78
N LEU A 22 -4.88 4.56 -1.16
CA LEU A 22 -3.92 5.58 -1.59
C LEU A 22 -3.37 5.32 -2.99
N ILE A 23 -2.95 4.09 -3.29
CA ILE A 23 -2.41 3.74 -4.63
C ILE A 23 -3.49 3.75 -5.73
N GLN A 24 -4.77 3.62 -5.38
CA GLN A 24 -5.89 3.79 -6.32
C GLN A 24 -6.19 5.27 -6.62
N ARG A 25 -6.00 6.15 -5.65
CA ARG A 25 -6.36 7.58 -5.74
C ARG A 25 -5.22 8.47 -6.21
N HIS A 26 -3.98 8.04 -6.02
CA HIS A 26 -2.79 8.85 -6.24
C HIS A 26 -1.78 8.11 -7.13
N GLN A 27 -1.02 8.87 -7.93
CA GLN A 27 0.08 8.35 -8.74
C GLN A 27 1.36 8.26 -7.89
N ILE A 28 1.46 7.23 -7.06
CA ILE A 28 2.53 7.10 -6.07
C ILE A 28 3.75 6.42 -6.69
N GLY A 29 4.85 7.15 -6.83
CA GLY A 29 6.08 6.70 -7.49
C GLY A 29 7.07 5.99 -6.55
N SER A 30 6.95 6.21 -5.24
CA SER A 30 7.90 5.69 -4.26
C SER A 30 7.25 5.28 -2.94
N GLN A 31 7.94 4.42 -2.19
CA GLN A 31 7.48 4.02 -0.86
C GLN A 31 7.66 5.14 0.19
N ALA A 32 8.60 6.07 -0.01
CA ALA A 32 8.74 7.25 0.86
C ALA A 32 7.50 8.14 0.75
N GLU A 33 7.08 8.43 -0.48
CA GLU A 33 5.84 9.17 -0.75
C GLU A 33 4.61 8.49 -0.17
N LEU A 34 4.51 7.15 -0.32
CA LEU A 34 3.42 6.39 0.31
C LEU A 34 3.44 6.48 1.83
N ALA A 35 4.63 6.44 2.45
CA ALA A 35 4.78 6.58 3.90
C ALA A 35 4.35 7.98 4.37
N ASP A 36 4.68 9.03 3.61
CA ASP A 36 4.28 10.41 3.93
C ASP A 36 2.75 10.57 3.89
N LEU A 37 2.10 9.99 2.87
CA LEU A 37 0.63 10.00 2.76
C LEU A 37 -0.06 9.20 3.87
N LEU A 38 0.52 8.07 4.28
CA LEU A 38 0.03 7.30 5.41
C LEU A 38 0.18 8.09 6.73
N ALA A 39 1.33 8.74 6.93
CA ALA A 39 1.61 9.55 8.11
C ALA A 39 0.68 10.76 8.21
N ALA A 40 0.35 11.41 7.08
CA ALA A 40 -0.66 12.46 7.01
C ALA A 40 -2.06 11.97 7.46
N GLY A 41 -2.34 10.67 7.30
CA GLY A 41 -3.54 9.99 7.81
C GLY A 41 -3.40 9.38 9.22
N GLY A 42 -2.30 9.67 9.93
CA GLY A 42 -2.04 9.17 11.28
C GLY A 42 -1.43 7.76 11.36
N ILE A 43 -1.00 7.19 10.23
CA ILE A 43 -0.39 5.85 10.18
C ILE A 43 1.11 5.96 9.87
N SER A 44 1.93 5.90 10.91
CA SER A 44 3.40 5.89 10.75
C SER A 44 3.93 4.46 10.68
N VAL A 45 4.74 4.16 9.67
CA VAL A 45 5.40 2.86 9.50
C VAL A 45 6.82 2.96 9.00
N SER A 46 7.61 1.92 9.28
CA SER A 46 8.93 1.77 8.70
C SER A 46 8.85 1.34 7.23
N GLN A 47 9.93 1.64 6.51
CA GLN A 47 10.18 1.19 5.15
C GLN A 47 9.99 -0.32 4.97
N GLY A 48 10.58 -1.13 5.87
CA GLY A 48 10.46 -2.60 5.81
C GLY A 48 9.03 -3.12 6.03
N THR A 49 8.25 -2.43 6.87
CA THR A 49 6.83 -2.77 7.08
C THR A 49 6.03 -2.48 5.82
N LEU A 50 6.24 -1.29 5.24
CA LEU A 50 5.54 -0.86 4.04
C LEU A 50 5.87 -1.74 2.82
N SER A 51 7.15 -2.10 2.67
CA SER A 51 7.61 -3.03 1.64
C SER A 51 6.92 -4.40 1.75
N LYS A 52 6.83 -4.93 2.98
CA LYS A 52 6.14 -6.20 3.26
C LYS A 52 4.64 -6.10 2.97
N ASP A 53 3.98 -5.02 3.38
CA ASP A 53 2.56 -4.82 3.11
C ASP A 53 2.27 -4.71 1.60
N LEU A 54 3.09 -3.98 0.84
CA LEU A 54 2.96 -3.91 -0.63
C LEU A 54 3.10 -5.28 -1.29
N LEU A 55 4.07 -6.08 -0.84
CA LEU A 55 4.27 -7.45 -1.31
C LEU A 55 3.05 -8.34 -1.01
N GLU A 56 2.50 -8.27 0.20
CA GLU A 56 1.38 -9.11 0.63
C GLU A 56 0.05 -8.67 0.05
N ILE A 57 -0.12 -7.36 -0.17
CA ILE A 57 -1.21 -6.84 -0.99
C ILE A 57 -1.11 -7.42 -2.39
N GLY A 58 0.11 -7.57 -2.93
CA GLY A 58 0.38 -7.91 -4.32
C GLY A 58 0.46 -6.67 -5.22
N ALA A 59 0.78 -5.51 -4.65
CA ALA A 59 0.88 -4.26 -5.40
C ALA A 59 2.03 -4.34 -6.41
N VAL A 60 1.77 -3.90 -7.64
CA VAL A 60 2.71 -3.94 -8.76
C VAL A 60 3.14 -2.53 -9.16
N ARG A 61 4.28 -2.41 -9.86
CA ARG A 61 4.65 -1.14 -10.50
C ARG A 61 4.23 -1.15 -11.96
N VAL A 62 3.43 -0.17 -12.36
CA VAL A 62 2.95 0.01 -13.73
C VAL A 62 3.41 1.36 -14.27
N ARG A 63 3.49 1.48 -15.60
CA ARG A 63 3.73 2.76 -16.26
C ARG A 63 2.39 3.48 -16.44
N ASN A 64 2.25 4.67 -15.89
CA ASN A 64 1.06 5.49 -16.08
C ASN A 64 1.04 6.18 -17.46
N ALA A 65 -0.04 6.89 -17.78
CA ALA A 65 -0.19 7.61 -19.06
C ALA A 65 0.88 8.70 -19.28
N ALA A 66 1.47 9.25 -18.21
CA ALA A 66 2.57 10.21 -18.28
C ALA A 66 3.95 9.53 -18.41
N GLY A 67 4.01 8.21 -18.47
CA GLY A 67 5.25 7.45 -18.57
C GLY A 67 5.98 7.23 -17.23
N ALA A 68 5.41 7.62 -16.09
CA ALA A 68 6.03 7.39 -14.78
C ALA A 68 5.70 6.00 -14.22
N LEU A 69 6.65 5.38 -13.49
CA LEU A 69 6.43 4.11 -12.80
C LEU A 69 5.79 4.35 -11.42
N VAL A 70 4.55 3.89 -11.26
CA VAL A 70 3.74 4.07 -10.04
C VAL A 70 3.28 2.75 -9.47
N TYR A 71 3.00 2.71 -8.17
CA TYR A 71 2.34 1.57 -7.54
C TYR A 71 0.88 1.50 -7.99
N ALA A 72 0.40 0.28 -8.25
CA ALA A 72 -0.98 -0.06 -8.54
C ALA A 72 -1.39 -1.31 -7.76
N PRO A 73 -2.69 -1.49 -7.47
CA PRO A 73 -3.19 -2.73 -6.87
C PRO A 73 -2.82 -3.98 -7.70
N PRO A 74 -2.87 -5.18 -7.10
CA PRO A 74 -2.73 -6.43 -7.85
C PRO A 74 -3.76 -6.41 -8.98
N ALA A 75 -3.32 -6.81 -10.18
CA ALA A 75 -4.04 -6.66 -11.44
C ALA A 75 -5.56 -6.51 -11.26
N ALA A 76 -6.04 -5.27 -11.46
CA ALA A 76 -7.30 -5.08 -12.15
C ALA A 76 -7.16 -5.91 -13.43
N GLU A 77 -7.95 -6.98 -13.55
CA GLU A 77 -7.93 -7.86 -14.71
C GLU A 77 -7.90 -7.03 -16.00
N ILE A 78 -6.81 -7.16 -16.76
CA ILE A 78 -6.75 -6.91 -18.20
C ILE A 78 -7.20 -5.50 -18.63
N ALA A 79 -6.27 -4.53 -18.65
CA ALA A 79 -6.34 -3.44 -19.63
C ALA A 79 -5.27 -3.70 -20.70
N SER A 80 -5.51 -4.76 -21.48
CA SER A 80 -4.93 -4.93 -22.81
C SER A 80 -6.12 -5.24 -23.71
N ASP A 81 -6.73 -4.17 -24.20
CA ASP A 81 -7.56 -4.17 -25.42
C ASP A 81 -6.87 -3.23 -26.41
#